data_AF-A0A843LWE5-F1
#
_entry.id   AF-A0A843LWE5-F1
#
_cell.length_a   1.000
_cell.length_b   1.000
_cell.length_c   1.000
_cell.angle_alpha   90.00
_cell.angle_beta   90.00
_cell.angle_gamma   90.00
#
_symmetry.space_group_name_H-M   'P 1'
#
loop_
_entity.id
_entity.type
_entity.pdbx_description
1 polymer ?
#
loop_
_entity_poly.entity_id
_entity_poly.type
_entity_poly.pdbx_seq_one_letter_code
_entity_poly.pdbx_strand_id
1 'polypeptide(L)'
;MVASKVDDVSRLSQDVNDISGKGLVQANIAEDGIQAINGAVHDAGVIIEEFKTQAEEIGKIIEIISSIADQTNLLALNASIEAARAGDAGLWFAVVANEVKTLAQDSQRSADNISRIIEELQTQSEKAGAAMQKATDEVTRGSEAINETIRFFHTIAEQIQEISDNIAEVAALSEEERNAVQMIESRISGMKTLADDTSDEASASAVASEESSVALNQISSIMTELSQIATQIDESMKRLKT
;
A
#
# COMPACT_ATOMS: atom_id res chain seq x y z
N MET A 1 25.19 20.18 -8.17
CA MET A 1 24.39 19.87 -6.97
C MET A 1 23.01 19.35 -7.34
N VAL A 2 22.22 20.08 -8.15
CA VAL A 2 20.88 19.63 -8.60
C VAL A 2 20.93 18.29 -9.36
N ALA A 3 21.86 18.12 -10.32
CA ALA A 3 22.02 16.86 -11.05
C ALA A 3 22.28 15.63 -10.14
N SER A 4 23.06 15.80 -9.07
CA SER A 4 23.30 14.72 -8.10
C SER A 4 22.06 14.43 -7.25
N LYS A 5 21.23 15.43 -6.97
CA LYS A 5 19.96 15.24 -6.25
C LYS A 5 18.88 14.57 -7.10
N VAL A 6 18.84 14.89 -8.40
CA VAL A 6 18.01 14.19 -9.38
C VAL A 6 18.36 12.71 -9.43
N ASP A 7 19.66 12.38 -9.51
CA ASP A 7 20.12 10.99 -9.54
C ASP A 7 19.81 10.24 -8.23
N ASP A 8 20.01 10.90 -7.08
CA ASP A 8 19.64 10.36 -5.76
C ASP A 8 18.13 10.02 -5.68
N VAL A 9 17.26 10.93 -6.12
CA VAL A 9 15.80 10.75 -6.09
C VAL A 9 15.36 9.68 -7.08
N SER A 10 15.95 9.65 -8.29
CA SER A 10 15.67 8.62 -9.29
C SER A 10 16.00 7.21 -8.76
N ARG A 11 17.19 7.05 -8.17
CA ARG A 11 17.61 5.79 -7.54
C ARG A 11 16.68 5.40 -6.38
N LEU A 12 16.33 6.34 -5.50
CA LEU A 12 15.42 6.06 -4.39
C LEU A 12 14.03 5.64 -4.90
N SER A 13 13.54 6.28 -5.95
CA SER A 13 12.25 5.93 -6.58
C SER A 13 12.29 4.51 -7.13
N GLN A 14 13.38 4.14 -7.81
CA GLN A 14 13.59 2.77 -8.30
C GLN A 14 13.65 1.75 -7.15
N ASP A 15 14.38 2.05 -6.07
CA ASP A 15 14.46 1.18 -4.88
C ASP A 15 13.08 0.98 -4.24
N VAL A 16 12.28 2.04 -4.10
CA VAL A 16 10.92 1.95 -3.54
C VAL A 16 9.99 1.17 -4.48
N ASN A 17 10.11 1.33 -5.80
CA ASN A 17 9.35 0.54 -6.77
C ASN A 17 9.66 -0.95 -6.66
N ASP A 18 10.94 -1.31 -6.56
CA ASP A 18 11.40 -2.69 -6.36
C ASP A 18 10.88 -3.30 -5.04
N ILE A 19 10.94 -2.53 -3.95
CA ILE A 19 10.42 -2.96 -2.64
C ILE A 19 8.90 -3.12 -2.71
N SER A 20 8.18 -2.21 -3.36
CA SER A 20 6.72 -2.28 -3.53
C SER A 20 6.32 -3.49 -4.38
N GLY A 21 7.07 -3.78 -5.45
CA GLY A 21 6.88 -4.98 -6.25
C GLY A 21 7.09 -6.28 -5.45
N LYS A 22 8.14 -6.33 -4.61
CA LYS A 22 8.34 -7.46 -3.67
C LYS A 22 7.20 -7.55 -2.66
N GLY A 23 6.72 -6.41 -2.16
CA GLY A 23 5.56 -6.31 -1.27
C GLY A 23 4.29 -6.89 -1.90
N LEU A 24 4.00 -6.56 -3.16
CA LEU A 24 2.90 -7.14 -3.93
C LEU A 24 3.00 -8.65 -4.07
N VAL A 25 4.20 -9.17 -4.40
CA VAL A 25 4.41 -10.62 -4.50
C VAL A 25 4.12 -11.30 -3.15
N GLN A 26 4.60 -10.74 -2.05
CA GLN A 26 4.31 -11.31 -0.71
C GLN A 26 2.83 -11.20 -0.34
N ALA A 27 2.16 -10.11 -0.69
CA ALA A 27 0.73 -9.95 -0.44
C ALA A 27 -0.11 -10.96 -1.23
N ASN A 28 0.22 -11.21 -2.51
CA ASN A 28 -0.43 -12.24 -3.32
C ASN A 28 -0.21 -13.65 -2.75
N ILE A 29 1.01 -13.97 -2.31
CA ILE A 29 1.29 -15.26 -1.64
C ILE A 29 0.44 -15.41 -0.37
N ALA A 30 0.30 -14.33 0.40
CA ALA A 30 -0.53 -14.34 1.59
C ALA A 30 -2.02 -14.49 1.24
N GLU A 31 -2.50 -13.91 0.14
CA GLU A 31 -3.87 -14.09 -0.36
C GLU A 31 -4.14 -15.54 -0.75
N ASP A 32 -3.25 -16.16 -1.52
CA ASP A 32 -3.32 -17.59 -1.87
C ASP A 32 -3.35 -18.47 -0.61
N GLY A 33 -2.53 -18.14 0.39
CA GLY A 33 -2.50 -18.81 1.68
C GLY A 33 -3.84 -18.69 2.43
N ILE A 34 -4.46 -17.51 2.44
CA ILE A 34 -5.78 -17.29 3.04
C ILE A 34 -6.87 -18.07 2.29
N GLN A 35 -6.83 -18.11 0.95
CA GLN A 35 -7.79 -18.91 0.17
C GLN A 35 -7.67 -20.40 0.48
N ALA A 36 -6.44 -20.92 0.62
CA ALA A 36 -6.22 -22.31 1.01
C ALA A 36 -6.75 -22.59 2.43
N ILE A 37 -6.55 -21.67 3.37
CA ILE A 37 -7.11 -21.78 4.73
C ILE A 37 -8.64 -21.75 4.69
N ASN A 38 -9.24 -20.89 3.87
CA ASN A 38 -10.70 -20.82 3.70
C ASN A 38 -11.26 -22.17 3.25
N GLY A 39 -10.66 -22.79 2.23
CA GLY A 39 -11.02 -24.13 1.78
C GLY A 39 -10.92 -25.17 2.90
N ALA A 40 -9.80 -25.19 3.63
CA ALA A 40 -9.61 -26.15 4.73
C ALA A 40 -10.61 -25.96 5.89
N VAL A 41 -10.96 -24.71 6.23
CA VAL A 41 -11.98 -24.39 7.25
C VAL A 41 -13.36 -24.83 6.78
N HIS A 42 -13.67 -24.61 5.50
CA HIS A 42 -14.94 -25.05 4.91
C HIS A 42 -15.07 -26.58 4.97
N ASP A 43 -14.04 -27.31 4.51
CA ASP A 43 -14.03 -28.77 4.54
C ASP A 43 -14.16 -29.33 5.97
N ALA A 44 -13.46 -28.73 6.93
CA ALA A 44 -13.59 -29.08 8.35
C ALA A 44 -15.02 -28.82 8.88
N GLY A 45 -15.65 -27.73 8.46
CA GLY A 45 -17.04 -27.41 8.78
C GLY A 45 -18.01 -28.47 8.26
N VAL A 46 -17.83 -28.94 7.02
CA VAL A 46 -18.64 -30.02 6.44
C VAL A 46 -18.50 -31.32 7.24
N ILE A 47 -17.27 -31.71 7.58
CA ILE A 47 -17.01 -32.92 8.37
C ILE A 47 -17.67 -32.85 9.76
N ILE A 48 -17.65 -31.68 10.41
CA ILE A 48 -18.30 -31.50 11.72
C ILE A 48 -19.82 -31.64 11.61
N GLU A 49 -20.43 -31.11 10.55
CA GLU A 49 -21.88 -31.25 10.32
C GLU A 49 -22.29 -32.70 10.01
N GLU A 50 -21.47 -33.42 9.22
CA GLU A 50 -21.66 -34.86 9.01
C GLU A 50 -21.54 -35.64 10.33
N PHE A 51 -20.54 -35.33 11.15
CA PHE A 51 -20.35 -35.96 12.45
C PHE A 51 -21.53 -35.71 13.40
N LYS A 52 -22.07 -34.49 13.41
CA LYS A 52 -23.28 -34.14 14.17
C LYS A 52 -24.46 -35.01 13.73
N THR A 53 -24.69 -35.13 12.42
CA THR A 53 -25.78 -35.94 11.85
C THR A 53 -25.63 -37.42 12.24
N GLN A 54 -24.41 -37.97 12.15
CA GLN A 54 -24.14 -39.35 12.56
C GLN A 54 -24.36 -39.57 14.07
N ALA A 55 -23.97 -38.62 14.91
CA ALA A 55 -24.22 -38.70 16.35
C ALA A 55 -25.72 -38.66 16.68
N GLU A 56 -26.53 -37.88 15.97
CA GLU A 56 -27.99 -37.89 16.08
C GLU A 56 -28.60 -39.23 15.68
N GLU A 57 -28.11 -39.86 14.60
CA GLU A 57 -28.56 -41.19 14.18
C GLU A 57 -28.21 -42.27 15.21
N ILE A 58 -26.99 -42.25 15.76
CA ILE A 58 -26.60 -43.18 16.81
C ILE A 58 -27.46 -42.98 18.07
N GLY A 59 -27.78 -41.73 18.44
CA GLY A 59 -28.70 -41.44 19.54
C GLY A 59 -30.04 -42.16 19.40
N LYS A 60 -30.65 -42.10 18.20
CA LYS A 60 -31.91 -42.81 17.89
C LYS A 60 -31.77 -44.33 18.01
N ILE A 61 -30.63 -44.90 17.61
CA ILE A 61 -30.37 -46.34 17.74
C ILE A 61 -30.27 -46.74 19.23
N ILE A 62 -29.61 -45.92 20.05
CA ILE A 62 -29.48 -46.17 21.49
C ILE A 62 -30.85 -46.12 22.19
N GLU A 63 -31.73 -45.19 21.81
CA GLU A 63 -33.12 -45.16 22.31
C GLU A 63 -33.86 -46.47 22.01
N ILE A 64 -33.70 -47.02 20.80
CA ILE A 64 -34.30 -48.31 20.41
C ILE A 64 -33.72 -49.45 21.26
N ILE A 65 -32.40 -49.49 21.46
CA ILE A 65 -31.73 -50.52 22.28
C ILE A 65 -32.21 -50.46 23.72
N SER A 66 -32.33 -49.25 24.30
CA SER A 66 -32.89 -49.07 25.64
C SER A 66 -34.33 -49.59 25.70
N SER A 67 -35.19 -49.24 24.73
CA SER A 67 -36.55 -49.76 24.67
C SER A 67 -36.61 -51.29 24.58
N ILE A 68 -35.69 -51.92 23.84
CA ILE A 68 -35.61 -53.38 23.73
C ILE A 68 -35.15 -54.00 25.06
N ALA A 69 -34.16 -53.40 25.72
CA ALA A 69 -33.67 -53.86 27.02
C ALA A 69 -34.77 -53.79 28.08
N ASP A 70 -35.55 -52.70 28.13
CA ASP A 70 -36.69 -52.55 29.03
C ASP A 70 -37.79 -53.57 28.75
N GLN A 71 -38.15 -53.78 27.48
CA GLN A 71 -39.13 -54.81 27.10
C GLN A 71 -38.64 -56.22 27.48
N THR A 72 -37.36 -56.51 27.27
CA THR A 72 -36.75 -57.80 27.61
C THR A 72 -36.74 -58.02 29.12
N ASN A 73 -36.44 -56.98 29.90
CA ASN A 73 -36.51 -57.00 31.36
C ASN A 73 -37.94 -57.27 31.86
N LEU A 74 -38.95 -56.65 31.26
CA LEU A 74 -40.36 -56.91 31.57
C LEU A 74 -40.80 -58.34 31.18
N LEU A 75 -40.39 -58.83 30.01
CA LEU A 75 -40.65 -60.21 29.59
C LEU A 75 -40.00 -61.23 30.53
N ALA A 76 -38.74 -61.01 30.90
CA ALA A 76 -38.01 -61.85 31.84
C ALA A 76 -38.66 -61.85 33.23
N LEU A 77 -39.14 -60.69 33.70
CA LEU A 77 -39.89 -60.58 34.95
C LEU A 77 -41.18 -61.42 34.91
N ASN A 78 -41.96 -61.31 33.83
CA ASN A 78 -43.17 -62.11 33.65
C ASN A 78 -42.87 -63.61 33.60
N ALA A 79 -41.79 -64.00 32.92
CA ALA A 79 -41.32 -65.39 32.87
C ALA A 79 -40.87 -65.91 34.25
N SER A 80 -40.16 -65.11 35.04
CA SER A 80 -39.78 -65.48 36.42
C SER A 80 -41.01 -65.67 37.32
N ILE A 81 -42.05 -64.83 37.15
CA ILE A 81 -43.32 -64.96 37.89
C ILE A 81 -44.03 -66.27 37.50
N GLU A 82 -44.15 -66.56 36.21
CA GLU A 82 -44.83 -67.78 35.74
C GLU A 82 -44.05 -69.06 36.10
N ALA A 83 -42.71 -69.00 36.07
CA ALA A 83 -41.85 -70.09 36.53
C ALA A 83 -42.03 -70.37 38.04
N ALA A 84 -42.15 -69.32 38.87
CA ALA A 84 -42.47 -69.48 40.29
C ALA A 84 -43.87 -70.09 40.51
N ARG A 85 -44.82 -69.76 39.63
CA ARG A 85 -46.19 -70.28 39.66
C ARG A 85 -46.29 -71.76 39.30
N ALA A 86 -45.39 -72.26 38.46
CA ALA A 86 -45.30 -73.67 38.06
C ALA A 86 -44.67 -74.59 39.13
N GLY A 87 -44.20 -74.05 40.26
CA GLY A 87 -43.61 -74.82 41.35
C GLY A 87 -42.34 -75.58 40.93
N ASP A 88 -42.21 -76.84 41.32
CA ASP A 88 -41.01 -77.65 41.07
C ASP A 88 -40.70 -77.85 39.58
N ALA A 89 -41.72 -77.82 38.72
CA ALA A 89 -41.56 -77.94 37.26
C ALA A 89 -40.94 -76.69 36.62
N GLY A 90 -40.97 -75.54 37.29
CA GLY A 90 -40.50 -74.24 36.79
C GLY A 90 -39.08 -73.85 37.23
N LEU A 91 -38.43 -74.63 38.10
CA LEU A 91 -37.12 -74.30 38.70
C LEU A 91 -36.04 -73.95 37.66
N TRP A 92 -35.93 -74.73 36.58
CA TRP A 92 -34.96 -74.46 35.51
C TRP A 92 -35.33 -73.21 34.68
N PHE A 93 -36.63 -72.96 34.45
CA PHE A 93 -37.10 -71.76 33.76
C PHE A 93 -36.90 -70.49 34.59
N ALA A 94 -37.02 -70.57 35.92
CA ALA A 94 -36.79 -69.45 36.82
C ALA A 94 -35.32 -68.99 36.81
N VAL A 95 -34.37 -69.93 36.71
CA VAL A 95 -32.93 -69.60 36.59
C VAL A 95 -32.66 -68.87 35.28
N VAL A 96 -33.18 -69.38 34.16
CA VAL A 96 -33.01 -68.75 32.84
C VAL A 96 -33.66 -67.35 32.81
N ALA A 97 -34.87 -67.20 33.36
CA ALA A 97 -35.55 -65.91 33.39
C ALA A 97 -34.81 -64.86 34.22
N ASN A 98 -34.21 -65.25 35.36
CA ASN A 98 -33.35 -64.35 36.15
C ASN A 98 -32.05 -63.96 35.43
N GLU A 99 -31.45 -64.88 34.67
CA GLU A 99 -30.25 -64.57 33.87
C GLU A 99 -30.59 -63.58 32.75
N VAL A 100 -31.69 -63.80 32.01
CA VAL A 100 -32.18 -62.89 30.97
C VAL A 100 -32.52 -61.52 31.56
N LYS A 101 -33.12 -61.47 32.76
CA LYS A 101 -33.39 -60.22 33.47
C LYS A 101 -32.10 -59.46 33.77
N THR A 102 -31.07 -60.14 34.27
CA THR A 102 -29.77 -59.53 34.58
C THR A 102 -29.12 -58.97 33.31
N LEU A 103 -29.09 -59.75 32.22
CA LEU A 103 -28.60 -59.32 30.91
C LEU A 103 -29.34 -58.10 30.37
N ALA A 104 -30.66 -58.04 30.55
CA ALA A 104 -31.47 -56.90 30.13
C ALA A 104 -31.15 -55.64 30.94
N GLN A 105 -30.96 -55.77 32.26
CA GLN A 105 -30.56 -54.66 33.13
C GLN A 105 -29.14 -54.14 32.81
N ASP A 106 -28.20 -55.04 32.53
CA ASP A 106 -26.84 -54.66 32.12
C ASP A 106 -26.83 -54.02 30.72
N SER A 107 -27.69 -54.48 29.81
CA SER A 107 -27.88 -53.87 28.50
C SER A 107 -28.46 -52.45 28.62
N GLN A 108 -29.44 -52.24 29.50
CA GLN A 108 -30.01 -50.92 29.78
C GLN A 108 -28.95 -49.96 30.35
N ARG A 109 -28.18 -50.40 31.35
CA ARG A 109 -27.08 -49.59 31.92
C ARG A 109 -26.03 -49.23 30.86
N SER A 110 -25.75 -50.14 29.94
CA SER A 110 -24.82 -49.89 28.84
C SER A 110 -25.37 -48.88 27.84
N ALA A 111 -26.66 -48.99 27.50
CA ALA A 111 -27.35 -48.04 26.64
C ALA A 111 -27.34 -46.62 27.25
N ASP A 112 -27.65 -46.48 28.55
CA ASP A 112 -27.60 -45.20 29.26
C ASP A 112 -26.20 -44.57 29.22
N ASN A 113 -25.16 -45.38 29.44
CA ASN A 113 -23.77 -44.92 29.36
C ASN A 113 -23.40 -44.43 27.96
N ILE A 114 -23.83 -45.15 26.91
CA ILE A 114 -23.57 -44.74 25.52
C ILE A 114 -24.37 -43.48 25.20
N SER A 115 -25.61 -43.36 25.64
CA SER A 115 -26.45 -42.16 25.44
C SER A 115 -25.74 -40.90 25.94
N ARG A 116 -25.17 -40.95 27.15
CA ARG A 116 -24.40 -39.84 27.71
C ARG A 116 -23.17 -39.48 26.88
N ILE A 117 -22.45 -40.48 26.36
CA ILE A 117 -21.30 -40.25 25.47
C ILE A 117 -21.76 -39.56 24.18
N ILE A 118 -22.90 -39.96 23.62
CA ILE A 118 -23.46 -39.35 22.41
C ILE A 118 -23.88 -37.91 22.65
N GLU A 119 -24.53 -37.59 23.78
CA GLU A 119 -24.87 -36.22 24.16
C GLU A 119 -23.62 -35.33 24.32
N GLU A 120 -22.56 -35.87 24.93
CA GLU A 120 -21.26 -35.18 25.06
C GLU A 120 -20.65 -34.92 23.67
N LEU A 121 -20.70 -35.90 22.75
CA LEU A 121 -20.19 -35.76 21.38
C LEU A 121 -21.00 -34.74 20.57
N GLN A 122 -22.33 -34.72 20.70
CA GLN A 122 -23.19 -33.72 20.05
C GLN A 122 -22.84 -32.31 20.53
N THR A 123 -22.74 -32.12 21.85
CA THR A 123 -22.34 -30.83 22.44
C THR A 123 -20.96 -30.38 21.96
N GLN A 124 -20.02 -31.31 21.82
CA GLN A 124 -18.67 -31.01 21.36
C GLN A 124 -18.63 -30.68 19.86
N SER A 125 -19.47 -31.35 19.07
CA SER A 125 -19.68 -31.04 17.64
C SER A 125 -20.26 -29.64 17.44
N GLU A 126 -21.29 -29.24 18.20
CA GLU A 126 -21.86 -27.90 18.14
C GLU A 126 -20.83 -26.81 18.45
N LYS A 127 -20.00 -27.04 19.48
CA LYS A 127 -18.90 -26.12 19.83
C LYS A 127 -17.87 -26.04 18.71
N ALA A 128 -17.53 -27.16 18.09
CA ALA A 128 -16.60 -27.18 16.95
C ALA A 128 -17.18 -26.44 15.74
N GLY A 129 -18.47 -26.62 15.45
CA GLY A 129 -19.18 -25.90 14.38
C GLY A 129 -19.18 -24.38 14.60
N ALA A 130 -19.49 -23.93 15.82
CA ALA A 130 -19.41 -22.50 16.17
C ALA A 130 -17.99 -21.94 16.03
N ALA A 131 -16.97 -22.72 16.38
CA ALA A 131 -15.57 -22.33 16.19
C ALA A 131 -15.19 -22.23 14.70
N MET A 132 -15.67 -23.14 13.85
CA MET A 132 -15.45 -23.09 12.40
C MET A 132 -16.15 -21.90 11.75
N GLN A 133 -17.37 -21.56 12.19
CA GLN A 133 -18.05 -20.35 11.71
C GLN A 133 -17.24 -19.10 12.04
N LYS A 134 -16.76 -18.98 13.28
CA LYS A 134 -15.90 -17.87 13.68
C LYS A 134 -14.59 -17.84 12.87
N ALA A 135 -13.98 -18.99 12.62
CA ALA A 135 -12.77 -19.08 11.81
C ALA A 135 -13.04 -18.59 10.37
N THR A 136 -14.18 -18.94 9.79
CA THR A 136 -14.62 -18.47 8.46
C THR A 136 -14.73 -16.93 8.41
N ASP A 137 -15.31 -16.33 9.44
CA ASP A 137 -15.44 -14.87 9.54
C ASP A 137 -14.08 -14.17 9.67
N GLU A 138 -13.14 -14.73 10.44
CA GLU A 138 -11.78 -14.20 10.59
C GLU A 138 -10.97 -14.33 9.29
N VAL A 139 -11.09 -15.46 8.59
CA VAL A 139 -10.44 -15.69 7.29
C VAL A 139 -10.96 -14.71 6.24
N THR A 140 -12.26 -14.45 6.23
CA THR A 140 -12.89 -13.46 5.33
C THR A 140 -12.34 -12.07 5.59
N ARG A 141 -12.30 -11.63 6.85
CA ARG A 141 -11.68 -10.34 7.23
C ARG A 141 -10.20 -10.26 6.87
N GLY A 142 -9.46 -11.36 7.04
CA GLY A 142 -8.07 -11.45 6.61
C GLY A 142 -7.91 -11.26 5.10
N SER A 143 -8.77 -11.89 4.30
CA SER A 143 -8.78 -11.75 2.83
C SER A 143 -9.04 -10.30 2.39
N GLU A 144 -10.00 -9.63 3.03
CA GLU A 144 -10.29 -8.21 2.76
C GLU A 144 -9.10 -7.31 3.07
N ALA A 145 -8.43 -7.53 4.21
CA ALA A 145 -7.26 -6.75 4.61
C ALA A 145 -6.06 -6.94 3.66
N ILE A 146 -5.85 -8.17 3.14
CA ILE A 146 -4.81 -8.42 2.14
C ILE A 146 -5.14 -7.72 0.82
N ASN A 147 -6.40 -7.80 0.36
CA ASN A 147 -6.85 -7.11 -0.84
C ASN A 147 -6.66 -5.58 -0.73
N GLU A 148 -6.90 -5.00 0.43
CA GLU A 148 -6.61 -3.59 0.68
C GLU A 148 -5.10 -3.29 0.65
N THR A 149 -4.29 -4.16 1.24
CA THR A 149 -2.81 -4.07 1.18
C THR A 149 -2.30 -4.09 -0.26
N ILE A 150 -2.84 -4.98 -1.11
CA ILE A 150 -2.50 -5.06 -2.54
C ILE A 150 -2.84 -3.75 -3.26
N ARG A 151 -4.01 -3.16 -2.97
CA ARG A 151 -4.40 -1.86 -3.53
C ARG A 151 -3.45 -0.73 -3.10
N PHE A 152 -3.01 -0.72 -1.83
CA PHE A 152 -2.03 0.26 -1.38
C PHE A 152 -0.69 0.14 -2.11
N PHE A 153 -0.18 -1.07 -2.33
CA PHE A 153 1.06 -1.22 -3.09
C PHE A 153 0.93 -0.78 -4.55
N HIS A 154 -0.20 -1.02 -5.21
CA HIS A 154 -0.45 -0.47 -6.56
C HIS A 154 -0.43 1.06 -6.53
N THR A 155 -1.09 1.67 -5.55
CA THR A 155 -1.10 3.14 -5.39
C THR A 155 0.31 3.69 -5.16
N ILE A 156 1.14 3.00 -4.35
CA ILE A 156 2.53 3.38 -4.13
C ILE A 156 3.32 3.31 -5.44
N ALA A 157 3.17 2.25 -6.23
CA ALA A 157 3.85 2.10 -7.51
C ALA A 157 3.47 3.22 -8.49
N GLU A 158 2.19 3.58 -8.57
CA GLU A 158 1.71 4.71 -9.37
C GLU A 158 2.31 6.04 -8.93
N GLN A 159 2.30 6.34 -7.63
CA GLN A 159 2.89 7.56 -7.09
C GLN A 159 4.40 7.66 -7.32
N ILE A 160 5.10 6.52 -7.23
CA ILE A 160 6.54 6.47 -7.51
C ILE A 160 6.83 6.71 -8.99
N GLN A 161 6.00 6.20 -9.89
CA GLN A 161 6.11 6.50 -11.32
C GLN A 161 5.92 8.01 -11.58
N GLU A 162 4.94 8.64 -10.95
CA GLU A 162 4.72 10.09 -11.06
C GLU A 162 5.93 10.89 -10.52
N ILE A 163 6.53 10.46 -9.41
CA ILE A 163 7.76 11.06 -8.89
C ILE A 163 8.92 10.91 -9.89
N SER A 164 9.06 9.74 -10.51
CA SER A 164 10.07 9.49 -11.56
C SER A 164 9.88 10.39 -12.78
N ASP A 165 8.64 10.64 -13.20
CA ASP A 165 8.36 11.52 -14.34
C ASP A 165 8.68 12.99 -13.99
N ASN A 166 8.25 13.44 -12.80
CA ASN A 166 8.53 14.79 -12.30
C ASN A 166 10.04 15.04 -12.13
N ILE A 167 10.82 14.05 -11.67
CA ILE A 167 12.26 14.22 -11.50
C ILE A 167 12.99 14.33 -12.85
N ALA A 168 12.48 13.66 -13.89
CA ALA A 168 12.99 13.78 -15.24
C ALA A 168 12.71 15.18 -15.83
N GLU A 169 11.53 15.75 -15.55
CA GLU A 169 11.20 17.13 -15.93
C GLU A 169 12.11 18.14 -15.22
N VAL A 170 12.32 17.98 -13.91
CA VAL A 170 13.25 18.83 -13.13
C VAL A 170 14.67 18.76 -13.69
N ALA A 171 15.12 17.58 -14.11
CA ALA A 171 16.43 17.41 -14.74
C ALA A 171 16.55 18.20 -16.05
N ALA A 172 15.52 18.15 -16.89
CA ALA A 172 15.47 18.88 -18.15
C ALA A 172 15.48 20.41 -17.93
N LEU A 173 14.64 20.91 -17.03
CA LEU A 173 14.57 22.33 -16.67
C LEU A 173 15.91 22.83 -16.09
N SER A 174 16.57 22.02 -15.27
CA SER A 174 17.88 22.37 -14.69
C SER A 174 18.97 22.54 -15.75
N GLU A 175 18.93 21.75 -16.81
CA GLU A 175 19.89 21.88 -17.92
C GLU A 175 19.57 23.11 -18.79
N GLU A 176 18.28 23.41 -19.00
CA GLU A 176 17.86 24.65 -19.66
C GLU A 176 18.30 25.90 -18.88
N GLU A 177 18.11 25.92 -17.55
CA GLU A 177 18.60 26.99 -16.68
C GLU A 177 20.12 27.15 -16.76
N ARG A 178 20.87 26.04 -16.77
CA ARG A 178 22.34 26.09 -16.91
C ARG A 178 22.74 26.77 -18.22
N ASN A 179 22.08 26.44 -19.33
CA ASN A 179 22.34 27.06 -20.63
C ASN A 179 21.96 28.55 -20.61
N ALA A 180 20.83 28.91 -19.98
CA ALA A 180 20.42 30.30 -19.83
C ALA A 180 21.45 31.12 -19.02
N VAL A 181 21.98 30.57 -17.92
CA VAL A 181 23.03 31.21 -17.13
C VAL A 181 24.29 31.44 -17.95
N GLN A 182 24.75 30.46 -18.73
CA GLN A 182 25.91 30.63 -19.61
C GLN A 182 25.69 31.72 -20.67
N MET A 183 24.48 31.82 -21.24
CA MET A 183 24.14 32.91 -22.15
C MET A 183 24.17 34.28 -21.46
N ILE A 184 23.68 34.36 -20.21
CA ILE A 184 23.72 35.60 -19.42
C ILE A 184 25.17 36.00 -19.13
N GLU A 185 26.03 35.06 -18.73
CA GLU A 185 27.46 35.32 -18.50
C GLU A 185 28.14 35.88 -19.76
N SER A 186 27.85 35.28 -20.92
CA SER A 186 28.36 35.77 -22.21
C SER A 186 27.89 37.20 -22.52
N ARG A 187 26.59 37.49 -22.29
CA ARG A 187 26.03 38.84 -22.50
C ARG A 187 26.61 39.87 -21.54
N ILE A 188 26.84 39.51 -20.28
CA ILE A 188 27.48 40.39 -19.28
C ILE A 188 28.92 40.70 -19.72
N SER A 189 29.66 39.70 -20.21
CA SER A 189 31.01 39.91 -20.75
C SER A 189 31.00 40.88 -21.94
N GLY A 190 30.05 40.70 -22.88
CA GLY A 190 29.88 41.61 -24.01
C GLY A 190 29.48 43.04 -23.60
N MET A 191 28.61 43.18 -22.60
CA MET A 191 28.26 44.49 -22.02
C MET A 191 29.47 45.18 -21.39
N LYS A 192 30.36 44.42 -20.74
CA LYS A 192 31.59 44.98 -20.18
C LYS A 192 32.49 45.54 -21.29
N THR A 193 32.72 44.78 -22.36
CA THR A 193 33.51 45.27 -23.51
C THR A 193 32.89 46.51 -24.13
N LEU A 194 31.56 46.53 -24.34
CA LEU A 194 30.87 47.71 -24.87
C LEU A 194 31.01 48.93 -23.97
N ALA A 195 30.96 48.74 -22.64
CA ALA A 195 31.15 49.82 -21.67
C ALA A 195 32.58 50.36 -21.69
N ASP A 196 33.58 49.48 -21.82
CA ASP A 196 34.99 49.87 -21.97
C ASP A 196 35.19 50.69 -23.27
N ASP A 197 34.68 50.21 -24.41
CA ASP A 197 34.75 50.92 -25.71
C ASP A 197 34.07 52.29 -25.64
N THR A 198 32.88 52.38 -25.04
CA THR A 198 32.15 53.64 -24.87
C THR A 198 32.93 54.64 -23.99
N SER A 199 33.63 54.15 -22.97
CA SER A 199 34.47 54.97 -22.11
C SER A 199 35.67 55.54 -22.87
N ASP A 200 36.32 54.72 -23.71
CA ASP A 200 37.43 55.14 -24.55
C ASP A 200 36.99 56.17 -25.60
N GLU A 201 35.83 55.97 -26.24
CA GLU A 201 35.23 56.90 -27.19
C GLU A 201 34.85 58.25 -26.55
N ALA A 202 34.28 58.21 -25.34
CA ALA A 202 33.97 59.42 -24.57
C ALA A 202 35.25 60.21 -24.23
N SER A 203 36.32 59.51 -23.85
CA SER A 203 37.64 60.12 -23.60
C SER A 203 38.21 60.77 -24.86
N ALA A 204 38.19 60.06 -26.00
CA ALA A 204 38.64 60.60 -27.28
C ALA A 204 37.82 61.83 -27.73
N SER A 205 36.49 61.79 -27.52
CA SER A 205 35.60 62.91 -27.82
C SER A 205 35.88 64.15 -26.94
N ALA A 206 36.22 63.94 -25.66
CA ALA A 206 36.62 65.02 -24.76
C ALA A 206 37.92 65.69 -25.23
N VAL A 207 38.93 64.91 -25.63
CA VAL A 207 40.19 65.42 -26.20
C VAL A 207 39.93 66.23 -27.47
N ALA A 208 39.15 65.70 -28.41
CA ALA A 208 38.83 66.41 -29.65
C ALA A 208 38.05 67.72 -29.41
N SER A 209 37.18 67.75 -28.39
CA SER A 209 36.47 68.96 -27.97
C SER A 209 37.43 70.01 -27.39
N GLU A 210 38.45 69.59 -26.63
CA GLU A 210 39.49 70.47 -26.10
C GLU A 210 40.35 71.08 -27.22
N GLU A 211 40.79 70.26 -28.17
CA GLU A 211 41.52 70.73 -29.37
C GLU A 211 40.68 71.72 -30.20
N SER A 212 39.40 71.43 -30.39
CA SER A 212 38.46 72.32 -31.09
C SER A 212 38.31 73.66 -30.37
N SER A 213 38.25 73.64 -29.04
CA SER A 213 38.21 74.86 -28.22
C SER A 213 39.48 75.70 -28.38
N VAL A 214 40.65 75.06 -28.40
CA VAL A 214 41.94 75.74 -28.67
C VAL A 214 41.95 76.37 -30.06
N ALA A 215 41.53 75.64 -31.09
CA ALA A 215 41.45 76.15 -32.46
C ALA A 215 40.48 77.34 -32.59
N LEU A 216 39.32 77.28 -31.93
CA LEU A 216 38.36 78.38 -31.90
C LEU A 216 38.94 79.63 -31.22
N ASN A 217 39.68 79.47 -30.13
CA ASN A 217 40.38 80.59 -29.48
C ASN A 217 41.42 81.23 -30.42
N GLN A 218 42.18 80.43 -31.16
CA GLN A 218 43.13 80.94 -32.17
C GLN A 218 42.41 81.69 -33.29
N ILE A 219 41.32 81.14 -33.83
CA ILE A 219 40.50 81.80 -34.85
C ILE A 219 39.97 83.14 -34.32
N SER A 220 39.47 83.18 -33.10
CA SER A 220 38.99 84.42 -32.46
C SER A 220 40.09 85.47 -32.35
N SER A 221 41.33 85.06 -32.00
CA SER A 221 42.48 85.96 -31.98
C SER A 221 42.79 86.52 -33.37
N ILE A 222 42.86 85.67 -34.39
CA ILE A 222 43.11 86.08 -35.78
C ILE A 222 42.02 87.04 -36.28
N MET A 223 40.76 86.76 -35.97
CA MET A 223 39.64 87.65 -36.32
C MET A 223 39.77 89.03 -35.67
N THR A 224 40.25 89.09 -34.43
CA THR A 224 40.52 90.35 -33.72
C THR A 224 41.65 91.13 -34.40
N GLU A 225 42.75 90.46 -34.77
CA GLU A 225 43.86 91.06 -35.52
C GLU A 225 43.43 91.56 -36.90
N LEU A 226 42.67 90.75 -37.66
CA LEU A 226 42.12 91.14 -38.96
C LEU A 226 41.20 92.37 -38.84
N SER A 227 40.38 92.43 -37.80
CA SER A 227 39.53 93.59 -37.52
C SER A 227 40.36 94.85 -37.24
N GLN A 228 41.45 94.72 -36.48
CA GLN A 228 42.39 95.83 -36.24
C GLN A 228 43.06 96.30 -37.54
N ILE A 229 43.56 95.38 -38.36
CA ILE A 229 44.18 95.69 -39.66
C ILE A 229 43.18 96.39 -40.59
N ALA A 230 41.94 95.88 -40.69
CA ALA A 230 40.90 96.50 -41.49
C ALA A 230 40.60 97.94 -41.03
N THR A 231 40.57 98.17 -39.71
CA THR A 231 40.39 99.51 -39.13
C THR A 231 41.55 100.44 -39.47
N GLN A 232 42.79 99.96 -39.37
CA GLN A 232 44.00 100.72 -39.75
C GLN A 232 44.03 101.08 -41.24
N ILE A 233 43.60 100.16 -42.11
CA ILE A 233 43.49 100.41 -43.56
C ILE A 233 42.44 101.48 -43.83
N ASP A 234 41.26 101.42 -43.18
CA ASP A 234 40.22 102.44 -43.32
C ASP A 234 40.71 103.83 -42.87
N GLU A 235 41.43 103.92 -41.75
CA GLU A 235 42.05 105.16 -41.28
C GLU A 235 43.10 105.70 -42.26
N SER A 236 43.94 104.82 -42.81
CA SER A 236 44.97 105.19 -43.79
C SER A 236 44.35 105.69 -45.11
N MET A 237 43.28 105.05 -45.58
CA MET A 237 42.52 105.48 -46.75
C MET A 237 41.83 106.84 -46.54
N LYS A 238 41.30 107.10 -45.34
CA LYS A 238 40.75 108.42 -44.98
C LYS A 238 41.82 109.52 -45.06
N ARG A 239 43.03 109.23 -44.58
CA ARG A 239 44.19 110.14 -44.66
C ARG A 239 44.65 110.45 -46.08
N LEU A 240 44.57 109.49 -47.01
CA LEU A 240 44.96 109.68 -48.41
C LEU A 240 43.93 110.47 -49.24
N LYS A 241 42.69 110.57 -48.75
CA LYS A 241 41.60 111.35 -49.39
C LYS A 241 41.58 112.84 -48.97
N THR A 242 42.44 113.24 -48.04
CA THR A 242 42.72 114.64 -47.65
C THR A 242 44.02 115.10 -48.25
#